data_AF-A0A8K0P7C4-F1
#
_entry.id   AF-A0A8K0P7C4-F1
#
_cell.length_a   1.000
_cell.length_b   1.000
_cell.length_c   1.000
_cell.angle_alpha   90.00
_cell.angle_beta   90.00
_cell.angle_gamma   90.00
#
_symmetry.space_group_name_H-M   'P 1'
#
loop_
_entity.id
_entity.type
_entity.pdbx_description
1 polymer ?
#
loop_
_entity_poly.entity_id
_entity_poly.type
_entity_poly.pdbx_seq_one_letter_code
_entity_poly.pdbx_strand_id
1 'polypeptide(L)'
;MLLSSYGSEYVVSNGILFFCSNTELQLEEIDPRVKEMYEGVRDVLSKYRSGKVPKAFKIIPRLKNWEQILYITDPPSWSAAAMYMATRIFASNLKEKMAQRFYNLVLLPRIRDDIAEYKKINFHLFQAMRKALYKPGAFMKGFLLPLCESGNCTLREAIIVGAVIARNSIPMLHSSAAILKIAEMDYNGANSIFLRIFFDKKYALPYRVVDAVVFHFLRFERDRRELPVLWHQALLTFVQRYKGDVSSEQREALLRLLRHKSHPKITPEIRRELQSAKCRDEEATEPEPQLDEHMSTLD
;
A
#
# COMPACT_ATOMS: atom_id res chain seq x y z
N MET A 1 -31.17 9.94 -5.29
CA MET A 1 -31.11 9.74 -6.76
C MET A 1 -29.99 8.74 -7.01
N LEU A 2 -30.31 7.57 -7.57
CA LEU A 2 -29.33 6.51 -7.86
C LEU A 2 -28.55 6.87 -9.12
N LEU A 3 -27.23 6.88 -9.06
CA LEU A 3 -26.36 6.99 -10.23
C LEU A 3 -25.64 5.66 -10.43
N SER A 4 -25.86 5.04 -11.59
CA SER A 4 -25.19 3.80 -11.99
C SER A 4 -24.06 4.12 -12.96
N SER A 5 -22.84 3.87 -12.52
CA SER A 5 -21.70 3.56 -13.39
C SER A 5 -20.72 2.69 -12.58
N TYR A 6 -20.26 1.61 -13.20
CA TYR A 6 -19.31 0.63 -12.63
C TYR A 6 -19.84 -0.32 -11.54
N GLY A 7 -21.06 -0.84 -11.69
CA GLY A 7 -21.53 -1.99 -10.88
C GLY A 7 -21.52 -1.77 -9.36
N SER A 8 -21.53 -0.52 -8.91
CA SER A 8 -21.56 -0.11 -7.51
C SER A 8 -22.66 0.94 -7.36
N GLU A 9 -23.61 0.70 -6.45
CA GLU A 9 -24.71 1.62 -6.17
C GLU A 9 -24.29 2.65 -5.11
N TYR A 10 -24.47 3.93 -5.43
CA TYR A 10 -24.22 5.06 -4.54
C TYR A 10 -25.53 5.67 -4.10
N VAL A 11 -25.71 5.88 -2.80
CA VAL A 11 -26.84 6.65 -2.26
C VAL A 11 -26.35 8.03 -1.85
N VAL A 12 -26.95 9.07 -2.45
CA VAL A 12 -26.75 10.46 -2.05
C VAL A 12 -27.83 10.83 -1.04
N SER A 13 -27.41 11.18 0.18
CA SER A 13 -28.24 11.88 1.17
C SER A 13 -27.45 13.07 1.71
N ASN A 14 -28.06 14.26 1.71
CA ASN A 14 -27.43 15.53 2.12
C ASN A 14 -26.08 15.87 1.45
N GLY A 15 -25.91 15.49 0.18
CA GLY A 15 -24.74 15.89 -0.62
C GLY A 15 -23.46 15.07 -0.40
N ILE A 16 -23.53 13.91 0.29
CA ILE A 16 -22.38 13.05 0.59
C ILE A 16 -22.53 11.69 -0.11
N LEU A 17 -21.43 11.16 -0.68
CA LEU A 17 -21.35 9.86 -1.34
C LEU A 17 -21.19 8.72 -0.30
N PHE A 18 -22.17 7.83 -0.22
CA PHE A 18 -22.05 6.55 0.49
C PHE A 18 -21.68 5.42 -0.47
N PHE A 19 -20.70 4.59 -0.12
CA PHE A 19 -20.39 3.35 -0.83
C PHE A 19 -21.24 2.20 -0.24
N CYS A 20 -22.12 1.62 -1.05
CA CYS A 20 -22.96 0.49 -0.63
C CYS A 20 -22.25 -0.83 -0.93
N SER A 21 -21.91 -1.60 0.09
CA SER A 21 -21.46 -2.99 -0.06
C SER A 21 -22.53 -3.95 0.43
N ASN A 22 -23.62 -4.17 -0.33
CA ASN A 22 -24.65 -5.23 -0.16
C ASN A 22 -25.07 -5.61 1.28
N THR A 23 -24.90 -4.72 2.24
CA THR A 23 -25.30 -4.89 3.63
C THR A 23 -25.97 -3.59 3.96
N GLU A 24 -27.31 -3.64 3.94
CA GLU A 24 -28.19 -2.56 4.37
C GLU A 24 -27.58 -1.90 5.62
N LEU A 25 -27.29 -0.60 5.53
CA LEU A 25 -27.05 0.20 6.72
C LEU A 25 -28.37 0.25 7.48
N GLN A 26 -28.60 -0.73 8.37
CA GLN A 26 -29.63 -0.64 9.38
C GLN A 26 -29.22 0.50 10.31
N LEU A 27 -29.69 1.70 10.00
CA LEU A 27 -29.62 2.84 10.89
C LEU A 27 -30.57 2.55 12.05
N GLU A 28 -30.03 1.91 13.09
CA GLU A 28 -30.77 1.70 14.32
C GLU A 28 -31.08 3.06 14.96
N GLU A 29 -32.28 3.21 15.50
CA GLU A 29 -32.64 4.41 16.24
C GLU A 29 -31.79 4.46 17.52
N ILE A 30 -30.93 5.46 17.63
CA ILE A 30 -30.03 5.62 18.77
C ILE A 30 -30.78 6.38 19.87
N ASP A 31 -30.77 5.82 21.08
CA ASP A 31 -31.30 6.47 22.28
C ASP A 31 -30.75 7.92 22.39
N PRO A 32 -31.61 8.95 22.56
CA PRO A 32 -31.21 10.34 22.63
C PRO A 32 -30.10 10.62 23.67
N ARG A 33 -30.10 9.91 24.81
CA ARG A 33 -29.07 10.05 25.85
C ARG A 33 -27.72 9.51 25.40
N VAL A 34 -27.72 8.41 24.64
CA VAL A 34 -26.49 7.84 24.06
C VAL A 34 -25.93 8.81 23.02
N LYS A 35 -26.80 9.40 22.20
CA LYS A 35 -26.40 10.41 21.22
C LYS A 35 -25.77 11.63 21.90
N GLU A 36 -26.44 12.22 22.89
CA GLU A 36 -25.92 13.37 23.66
C GLU A 36 -24.57 13.08 24.32
N MET A 37 -24.39 11.87 24.87
CA MET A 37 -23.11 11.44 25.43
C MET A 37 -21.98 11.42 24.39
N TYR A 38 -22.22 10.88 23.19
CA TYR A 38 -21.20 10.82 22.13
C TYR A 38 -20.97 12.18 21.45
N GLU A 39 -21.95 13.08 21.45
CA GLU A 39 -21.76 14.50 21.09
C GLU A 39 -20.83 15.20 22.12
N GLY A 40 -20.98 14.91 23.41
CA GLY A 40 -20.02 15.35 24.42
C GLY A 40 -18.60 14.80 24.18
N VAL A 41 -18.49 13.55 23.71
CA VAL A 41 -17.20 12.94 23.33
C VAL A 41 -16.58 13.65 22.12
N ARG A 42 -17.37 14.02 21.11
CA ARG A 42 -16.91 14.83 19.96
C ARG A 42 -16.20 16.09 20.43
N ASP A 43 -16.86 16.84 21.32
CA ASP A 43 -16.36 18.15 21.79
C ASP A 43 -15.04 18.01 22.57
N VAL A 44 -14.83 16.88 23.24
CA VAL A 44 -13.55 16.55 23.88
C VAL A 44 -12.48 16.20 22.84
N LEU A 45 -12.81 15.40 21.81
CA LEU A 45 -11.83 14.93 20.81
C LEU A 45 -11.33 16.05 19.88
N SER A 46 -12.17 17.04 19.59
CA SER A 46 -11.79 18.22 18.80
C SER A 46 -10.70 19.06 19.49
N LYS A 47 -10.76 19.16 20.82
CA LYS A 47 -9.80 19.91 21.66
C LYS A 47 -8.69 19.07 22.24
N TYR A 48 -8.72 17.75 22.06
CA TYR A 48 -7.77 16.83 22.68
C TYR A 48 -6.30 17.14 22.29
N ARG A 49 -5.40 16.95 23.25
CA ARG A 49 -3.95 17.13 23.08
C ARG A 49 -3.18 15.98 23.73
N SER A 50 -3.51 15.66 24.97
CA SER A 50 -2.83 14.64 25.76
C SER A 50 -3.75 14.06 26.84
N GLY A 51 -3.30 13.01 27.52
CA GLY A 51 -4.01 12.41 28.66
C GLY A 51 -4.93 11.25 28.28
N LYS A 52 -5.83 10.88 29.20
CA LYS A 52 -6.72 9.74 29.00
C LYS A 52 -7.88 10.12 28.08
N VAL A 53 -8.09 9.33 27.03
CA VAL A 53 -9.26 9.43 26.14
C VAL A 53 -10.52 8.96 26.89
N PRO A 54 -11.70 9.56 26.68
CA PRO A 54 -12.96 9.16 27.33
C PRO A 54 -13.22 7.66 27.28
N LYS A 55 -13.74 7.09 28.39
CA LYS A 55 -14.05 5.66 28.48
C LYS A 55 -15.07 5.22 27.41
N ALA A 56 -16.08 6.05 27.18
CA ALA A 56 -17.09 5.84 26.13
C ALA A 56 -16.46 5.68 24.73
N PHE A 57 -15.42 6.46 24.41
CA PHE A 57 -14.75 6.32 23.12
C PHE A 57 -13.99 4.98 23.00
N LYS A 58 -13.38 4.50 24.09
CA LYS A 58 -12.60 3.25 24.08
C LYS A 58 -13.45 2.00 23.86
N ILE A 59 -14.75 2.05 24.17
CA ILE A 59 -15.67 0.91 23.99
C ILE A 59 -16.24 0.83 22.58
N ILE A 60 -16.15 1.89 21.76
CA ILE A 60 -16.70 1.93 20.40
C ILE A 60 -16.33 0.69 19.57
N PRO A 61 -15.05 0.22 19.52
CA PRO A 61 -14.68 -0.96 18.74
C PRO A 61 -15.39 -2.27 19.11
N ARG A 62 -16.02 -2.33 20.29
CA ARG A 62 -16.74 -3.50 20.80
C ARG A 62 -18.23 -3.47 20.47
N LEU A 63 -18.75 -2.33 20.01
CA LEU A 63 -20.16 -2.16 19.68
C LEU A 63 -20.47 -2.82 18.32
N LYS A 64 -21.70 -3.30 18.17
CA LYS A 64 -22.17 -3.85 16.88
C LYS A 64 -22.32 -2.73 15.85
N ASN A 65 -22.97 -1.64 16.22
CA ASN A 65 -23.20 -0.42 15.43
C ASN A 65 -22.06 0.62 15.57
N TRP A 66 -20.80 0.16 15.70
CA TRP A 66 -19.66 1.04 15.98
C TRP A 66 -19.48 2.18 14.97
N GLU A 67 -19.81 1.98 13.69
CA GLU A 67 -19.69 3.01 12.64
C GLU A 67 -20.67 4.15 12.85
N GLN A 68 -21.91 3.83 13.21
CA GLN A 68 -22.96 4.82 13.48
C GLN A 68 -22.60 5.66 14.72
N ILE A 69 -22.10 5.00 15.77
CA ILE A 69 -21.61 5.67 16.98
C ILE A 69 -20.38 6.54 16.69
N LEU A 70 -19.45 6.04 15.88
CA LEU A 70 -18.27 6.79 15.47
C LEU A 70 -18.64 8.04 14.68
N TYR A 71 -19.67 7.96 13.84
CA TYR A 71 -20.16 9.08 13.06
C TYR A 71 -20.64 10.25 13.95
N ILE A 72 -21.34 9.96 15.05
CA ILE A 72 -21.79 10.99 16.01
C ILE A 72 -20.60 11.75 16.61
N THR A 73 -19.47 11.08 16.79
CA THR A 73 -18.26 11.71 17.32
C THR A 73 -17.55 12.63 16.32
N ASP A 74 -18.06 12.76 15.09
CA ASP A 74 -17.58 13.64 14.00
C ASP A 74 -16.06 13.56 13.75
N PRO A 75 -15.57 12.46 13.15
CA PRO A 75 -14.13 12.23 12.95
C PRO A 75 -13.34 13.34 12.22
N PRO A 76 -13.91 14.05 11.23
CA PRO A 76 -13.25 15.19 10.60
C PRO A 76 -12.83 16.30 11.59
N SER A 77 -13.64 16.60 12.61
CA SER A 77 -13.35 17.67 13.58
C SER A 77 -12.35 17.28 14.67
N TRP A 78 -11.91 16.01 14.72
CA TRP A 78 -10.93 15.58 15.72
C TRP A 78 -9.60 16.29 15.58
N SER A 79 -8.95 16.58 16.71
CA SER A 79 -7.55 16.98 16.71
C SER A 79 -6.64 15.88 16.12
N ALA A 80 -5.47 16.27 15.61
CA ALA A 80 -4.47 15.30 15.13
C ALA A 80 -4.04 14.32 16.22
N ALA A 81 -3.94 14.79 17.47
CA ALA A 81 -3.65 13.96 18.64
C ALA A 81 -4.77 12.93 18.92
N ALA A 82 -6.04 13.33 18.78
CA ALA A 82 -7.17 12.41 18.90
C ALA A 82 -7.14 11.35 17.80
N MET A 83 -6.87 11.73 16.56
CA MET A 83 -6.77 10.79 15.43
C MET A 83 -5.69 9.72 15.66
N TYR A 84 -4.53 10.11 16.21
CA TYR A 84 -3.49 9.15 16.62
C TYR A 84 -3.98 8.16 17.68
N MET A 85 -4.64 8.67 18.73
CA MET A 85 -5.15 7.83 19.81
C MET A 85 -6.27 6.91 19.34
N ALA A 86 -7.18 7.42 18.49
CA ALA A 86 -8.22 6.65 17.84
C ALA A 86 -7.62 5.53 17.00
N THR A 87 -6.67 5.85 16.10
CA THR A 87 -6.02 4.85 15.27
C THR A 87 -5.36 3.76 16.12
N ARG A 88 -4.72 4.12 17.24
CA ARG A 88 -4.12 3.14 18.15
C ARG A 88 -5.16 2.22 18.80
N ILE A 89 -6.29 2.77 19.26
CA ILE A 89 -7.38 2.00 19.88
C ILE A 89 -8.07 1.08 18.86
N PHE A 90 -8.36 1.61 17.68
CA PHE A 90 -9.10 0.89 16.64
C PHE A 90 -8.21 -0.18 16.00
N ALA A 91 -6.94 0.12 15.74
CA ALA A 91 -5.97 -0.85 15.24
C ALA A 91 -5.71 -2.00 16.24
N SER A 92 -5.91 -1.83 17.55
CA SER A 92 -5.72 -2.93 18.51
C SER A 92 -6.99 -3.74 18.76
N ASN A 93 -8.17 -3.11 18.73
CA ASN A 93 -9.42 -3.74 19.16
C ASN A 93 -10.32 -4.22 18.02
N LEU A 94 -10.23 -3.62 16.83
CA LEU A 94 -11.07 -4.03 15.70
C LEU A 94 -10.55 -5.32 15.02
N LYS A 95 -11.50 -6.09 14.50
CA LYS A 95 -11.20 -7.17 13.53
C LYS A 95 -10.65 -6.55 12.24
N GLU A 96 -9.89 -7.33 11.47
CA GLU A 96 -9.17 -6.82 10.28
C GLU A 96 -10.10 -6.11 9.28
N LYS A 97 -11.25 -6.70 8.94
CA LYS A 97 -12.24 -6.09 8.04
C LYS A 97 -12.81 -4.77 8.57
N MET A 98 -13.03 -4.66 9.88
CA MET A 98 -13.54 -3.43 10.50
C MET A 98 -12.44 -2.35 10.55
N ALA A 99 -11.21 -2.74 10.86
CA ALA A 99 -10.06 -1.83 10.84
C ALA A 99 -9.81 -1.29 9.43
N GLN A 100 -9.98 -2.13 8.39
CA GLN A 100 -9.92 -1.72 6.99
C GLN A 100 -10.93 -0.60 6.70
N ARG A 101 -12.19 -0.74 7.14
CA ARG A 101 -13.24 0.28 6.99
C ARG A 101 -12.88 1.57 7.72
N PHE A 102 -12.40 1.49 8.96
CA PHE A 102 -11.93 2.66 9.69
C PHE A 102 -10.78 3.38 8.95
N TYR A 103 -9.80 2.64 8.41
CA TYR A 103 -8.71 3.24 7.66
C TYR A 103 -9.18 3.93 6.39
N ASN A 104 -10.14 3.33 5.68
CA ASN A 104 -10.63 3.86 4.42
C ASN A 104 -11.54 5.08 4.59
N LEU A 105 -12.44 5.05 5.57
CA LEU A 105 -13.48 6.07 5.74
C LEU A 105 -13.05 7.23 6.64
N VAL A 106 -12.07 7.01 7.55
CA VAL A 106 -11.68 8.01 8.55
C VAL A 106 -10.22 8.41 8.40
N LEU A 107 -9.30 7.44 8.44
CA LEU A 107 -7.87 7.76 8.46
C LEU A 107 -7.38 8.29 7.12
N LEU A 108 -7.71 7.62 6.01
CA LEU A 108 -7.24 7.96 4.67
C LEU A 108 -7.67 9.39 4.26
N PRO A 109 -8.97 9.77 4.29
CA PRO A 109 -9.39 11.13 3.93
C PRO A 109 -8.67 12.18 4.79
N ARG A 110 -8.59 11.96 6.10
CA ARG A 110 -7.91 12.88 7.02
C ARG A 110 -6.43 13.09 6.69
N ILE A 111 -5.71 12.05 6.28
CA ILE A 111 -4.31 12.18 5.88
C ILE A 111 -4.19 12.99 4.58
N ARG A 112 -5.09 12.74 3.62
CA ARG A 112 -5.09 13.45 2.33
C ARG A 112 -5.39 14.92 2.52
N ASP A 113 -6.38 15.26 3.34
CA ASP A 113 -6.75 16.64 3.65
C ASP A 113 -5.58 17.43 4.27
N ASP A 114 -4.90 16.85 5.28
CA ASP A 114 -3.76 17.50 5.94
C ASP A 114 -2.58 17.74 4.96
N ILE A 115 -2.31 16.78 4.08
CA ILE A 115 -1.25 16.92 3.05
C ILE A 115 -1.65 17.95 1.99
N ALA A 116 -2.92 17.97 1.59
CA ALA A 116 -3.43 18.91 0.60
C ALA A 116 -3.38 20.35 1.13
N GLU A 117 -3.75 20.57 2.38
CA GLU A 117 -3.78 21.89 3.04
C GLU A 117 -2.37 22.38 3.38
N TYR A 118 -1.61 21.63 4.18
CA TYR A 118 -0.35 22.11 4.76
C TYR A 118 0.88 21.79 3.93
N LYS A 119 0.75 20.94 2.89
CA LYS A 119 1.87 20.40 2.09
C LYS A 119 2.94 19.66 2.91
N LYS A 120 2.67 19.38 4.17
CA LYS A 120 3.45 18.59 5.13
C LYS A 120 2.47 17.83 6.00
N ILE A 121 2.90 16.74 6.61
CA ILE A 121 2.04 15.94 7.49
C ILE A 121 2.27 16.30 8.95
N ASN A 122 1.19 16.44 9.72
CA ASN A 122 1.27 16.56 11.18
C ASN A 122 1.96 15.34 11.81
N PHE A 123 2.79 15.55 12.84
CA PHE A 123 3.50 14.48 13.54
C PHE A 123 2.57 13.38 14.09
N HIS A 124 1.44 13.74 14.70
CA HIS A 124 0.51 12.76 15.25
C HIS A 124 -0.14 11.92 14.14
N LEU A 125 -0.46 12.54 13.00
CA LEU A 125 -1.01 11.83 11.84
C LEU A 125 0.01 10.87 11.21
N PHE A 126 1.28 11.28 11.15
CA PHE A 126 2.36 10.37 10.74
C PHE A 126 2.47 9.16 11.67
N GLN A 127 2.39 9.39 12.99
CA GLN A 127 2.39 8.31 13.97
C GLN A 127 1.11 7.45 13.92
N ALA A 128 -0.03 8.04 13.53
CA ALA A 128 -1.28 7.31 13.30
C ALA A 128 -1.11 6.29 12.18
N MET A 129 -0.56 6.69 11.03
CA MET A 129 -0.25 5.76 9.93
C MET A 129 0.71 4.65 10.38
N ARG A 130 1.75 4.98 11.17
CA ARG A 130 2.67 3.96 11.73
C ARG A 130 1.97 2.98 12.66
N LYS A 131 0.96 3.41 13.42
CA LYS A 131 0.15 2.51 14.26
C LYS A 131 -0.85 1.69 13.45
N ALA A 132 -1.38 2.24 12.35
CA ALA A 132 -2.26 1.49 11.46
C ALA A 132 -1.57 0.27 10.85
N LEU A 133 -0.26 0.37 10.55
CA LEU A 133 0.58 -0.72 10.04
C LEU A 133 0.73 -1.93 10.99
N TYR A 134 0.33 -1.83 12.26
CA TYR A 134 0.29 -3.00 13.15
C TYR A 134 -0.75 -4.04 12.72
N LYS A 135 -1.70 -3.65 11.85
CA LYS A 135 -2.58 -4.55 11.10
C LYS A 135 -2.30 -4.39 9.59
N PRO A 136 -1.25 -5.04 9.06
CA PRO A 136 -0.78 -4.81 7.69
C PRO A 136 -1.83 -5.14 6.63
N GLY A 137 -2.59 -6.24 6.75
CA GLY A 137 -3.63 -6.59 5.78
C GLY A 137 -4.74 -5.54 5.68
N ALA A 138 -5.20 -5.00 6.82
CA ALA A 138 -6.14 -3.89 6.86
C ALA A 138 -5.54 -2.59 6.29
N PHE A 139 -4.28 -2.29 6.58
CA PHE A 139 -3.59 -1.10 6.04
C PHE A 139 -3.45 -1.17 4.52
N MET A 140 -3.03 -2.32 3.97
CA MET A 140 -2.90 -2.46 2.51
C MET A 140 -4.24 -2.25 1.80
N LYS A 141 -5.28 -2.97 2.23
CA LYS A 141 -6.59 -2.95 1.56
C LYS A 141 -7.43 -1.70 1.87
N GLY A 142 -7.24 -1.09 3.04
CA GLY A 142 -8.06 0.03 3.52
C GLY A 142 -7.40 1.40 3.31
N PHE A 143 -6.08 1.44 3.18
CA PHE A 143 -5.33 2.69 3.09
C PHE A 143 -4.50 2.77 1.81
N LEU A 144 -3.55 1.85 1.61
CA LEU A 144 -2.57 1.97 0.52
C LEU A 144 -3.17 1.72 -0.87
N LEU A 145 -3.87 0.60 -1.06
CA LEU A 145 -4.45 0.26 -2.36
C LEU A 145 -5.52 1.27 -2.78
N PRO A 146 -6.47 1.68 -1.92
CA PRO A 146 -7.43 2.73 -2.28
C PRO A 146 -6.77 4.06 -2.64
N LEU A 147 -5.65 4.41 -1.99
CA LEU A 147 -4.88 5.59 -2.35
C LEU A 147 -4.27 5.47 -3.76
N CYS A 148 -3.79 4.29 -4.16
CA CYS A 148 -3.24 4.07 -5.49
C CYS A 148 -4.34 3.99 -6.56
N GLU A 149 -5.46 3.33 -6.26
CA GLU A 149 -6.60 3.09 -7.15
C GLU A 149 -7.40 4.36 -7.44
N SER A 150 -7.37 5.36 -6.56
CA SER A 150 -8.11 6.61 -6.77
C SER A 150 -7.63 7.44 -7.96
N GLY A 151 -6.47 7.10 -8.56
CA GLY A 151 -5.91 7.74 -9.75
C GLY A 151 -5.34 9.15 -9.51
N ASN A 152 -5.79 9.84 -8.47
CA ASN A 152 -5.38 11.20 -8.10
C ASN A 152 -4.31 11.25 -6.98
N CYS A 153 -3.59 10.14 -6.72
CA CYS A 153 -2.49 10.12 -5.76
C CYS A 153 -1.34 10.99 -6.26
N THR A 154 -1.01 12.02 -5.49
CA THR A 154 0.07 12.97 -5.79
C THR A 154 1.43 12.40 -5.37
N LEU A 155 2.51 12.89 -5.99
CA LEU A 155 3.87 12.50 -5.61
C LEU A 155 4.19 12.80 -4.14
N ARG A 156 3.60 13.88 -3.58
CA ARG A 156 3.81 14.27 -2.19
C ARG A 156 3.14 13.30 -1.21
N GLU A 157 1.90 12.89 -1.49
CA GLU A 157 1.24 11.82 -0.74
C GLU A 157 2.06 10.54 -0.79
N ALA A 158 2.51 10.14 -1.98
CA ALA A 158 3.31 8.94 -2.18
C ALA A 158 4.65 8.95 -1.41
N ILE A 159 5.36 10.08 -1.38
CA ILE A 159 6.61 10.21 -0.60
C ILE A 159 6.34 10.09 0.90
N ILE A 160 5.30 10.75 1.42
CA ILE A 160 4.98 10.75 2.85
C ILE A 160 4.53 9.36 3.32
N VAL A 161 3.57 8.77 2.62
CA VAL A 161 3.07 7.41 2.92
C VAL A 161 4.16 6.38 2.68
N GLY A 162 4.95 6.54 1.62
CA GLY A 162 6.10 5.72 1.32
C GLY A 162 7.14 5.73 2.44
N ALA A 163 7.40 6.89 3.06
CA ALA A 163 8.32 6.97 4.20
C ALA A 163 7.83 6.18 5.42
N VAL A 164 6.50 6.11 5.64
CA VAL A 164 5.91 5.26 6.70
C VAL A 164 6.15 3.78 6.39
N ILE A 165 5.89 3.35 5.15
CA ILE A 165 6.11 1.97 4.71
C ILE A 165 7.60 1.60 4.82
N ALA A 166 8.50 2.47 4.35
CA ALA A 166 9.93 2.23 4.36
C ALA A 166 10.48 2.03 5.79
N ARG A 167 10.01 2.81 6.78
CA ARG A 167 10.51 2.80 8.16
C ARG A 167 9.95 1.67 9.03
N ASN A 168 8.89 1.00 8.59
CA ASN A 168 8.19 -0.01 9.39
C ASN A 168 8.39 -1.42 8.78
N SER A 169 8.61 -2.43 9.62
CA SER A 169 8.66 -3.82 9.15
C SER A 169 7.25 -4.31 8.80
N ILE A 170 7.10 -4.98 7.66
CA ILE A 170 5.82 -5.48 7.15
C ILE A 170 6.03 -6.95 6.76
N PRO A 171 5.15 -7.88 7.16
CA PRO A 171 5.29 -9.28 6.76
C PRO A 171 5.34 -9.45 5.24
N MET A 172 6.18 -10.36 4.76
CA MET A 172 6.43 -10.58 3.33
C MET A 172 5.13 -10.82 2.55
N LEU A 173 4.23 -11.68 3.03
CA LEU A 173 2.99 -12.02 2.32
C LEU A 173 2.10 -10.79 2.04
N HIS A 174 2.01 -9.85 2.98
CA HIS A 174 1.25 -8.62 2.77
C HIS A 174 1.94 -7.67 1.79
N SER A 175 3.27 -7.59 1.84
CA SER A 175 4.07 -6.80 0.90
C SER A 175 3.95 -7.36 -0.53
N SER A 176 4.07 -8.68 -0.68
CA SER A 176 3.89 -9.41 -1.94
C SER A 176 2.51 -9.19 -2.55
N ALA A 177 1.45 -9.27 -1.75
CA ALA A 177 0.08 -9.00 -2.22
C ALA A 177 -0.10 -7.53 -2.65
N ALA A 178 0.51 -6.58 -1.93
CA ALA A 178 0.45 -5.16 -2.30
C ALA A 178 1.23 -4.88 -3.59
N ILE A 179 2.44 -5.43 -3.75
CA ILE A 179 3.23 -5.33 -4.98
C ILE A 179 2.43 -5.86 -6.17
N LEU A 180 1.87 -7.06 -6.06
CA LEU A 180 1.08 -7.68 -7.12
C LEU A 180 -0.07 -6.78 -7.57
N LYS A 181 -0.83 -6.24 -6.60
CA LYS A 181 -1.95 -5.36 -6.90
C LYS A 181 -1.52 -4.04 -7.53
N ILE A 182 -0.46 -3.40 -7.03
CA ILE A 182 0.07 -2.15 -7.61
C ILE A 182 0.62 -2.39 -9.03
N ALA A 183 1.24 -3.56 -9.28
CA ALA A 183 1.75 -3.94 -10.59
C ALA A 183 0.62 -4.14 -11.62
N GLU A 184 -0.51 -4.70 -11.21
CA GLU A 184 -1.70 -4.91 -12.05
C GLU A 184 -2.47 -3.60 -12.34
N MET A 185 -2.36 -2.57 -11.48
CA MET A 185 -3.06 -1.29 -11.64
C MET A 185 -2.56 -0.44 -12.82
N ASP A 186 -3.38 0.52 -13.23
CA ASP A 186 -2.99 1.56 -14.18
C ASP A 186 -1.78 2.37 -13.69
N TYR A 187 -0.99 2.83 -14.65
CA TYR A 187 0.24 3.53 -14.34
C TYR A 187 -0.01 4.95 -13.82
N ASN A 188 0.52 5.22 -12.63
CA ASN A 188 0.72 6.55 -12.07
C ASN A 188 2.17 6.64 -11.56
N GLY A 189 2.82 7.81 -11.71
CA GLY A 189 4.15 8.06 -11.13
C GLY A 189 4.24 7.80 -9.62
N ALA A 190 3.14 8.00 -8.87
CA ALA A 190 3.04 7.64 -7.46
C ALA A 190 3.22 6.12 -7.21
N ASN A 191 2.69 5.27 -8.10
CA ASN A 191 2.78 3.81 -7.96
C ASN A 191 4.24 3.32 -8.08
N SER A 192 5.05 3.95 -8.93
CA SER A 192 6.49 3.66 -9.03
C SER A 192 7.24 3.91 -7.72
N ILE A 193 6.84 4.94 -6.95
CA ILE A 193 7.45 5.23 -5.65
C ILE A 193 7.18 4.08 -4.68
N PHE A 194 5.92 3.63 -4.60
CA PHE A 194 5.56 2.52 -3.72
C PHE A 194 6.22 1.20 -4.12
N LEU A 195 6.22 0.85 -5.41
CA LEU A 195 6.91 -0.35 -5.91
C LEU A 195 8.38 -0.33 -5.54
N ARG A 196 9.09 0.78 -5.80
CA ARG A 196 10.50 0.94 -5.43
C ARG A 196 10.73 0.71 -3.94
N ILE A 197 9.89 1.31 -3.09
CA ILE A 197 9.99 1.18 -1.63
C ILE A 197 9.78 -0.27 -1.18
N PHE A 198 8.86 -1.00 -1.79
CA PHE A 198 8.68 -2.42 -1.49
C PHE A 198 9.86 -3.27 -1.99
N PHE A 199 10.43 -2.95 -3.15
CA PHE A 199 11.63 -3.65 -3.63
C PHE A 199 12.83 -3.43 -2.70
N ASP A 200 12.99 -2.22 -2.16
CA ASP A 200 14.04 -1.90 -1.18
C ASP A 200 13.88 -2.61 0.17
N LYS A 201 12.72 -3.24 0.45
CA LYS A 201 12.57 -4.15 1.60
C LYS A 201 13.30 -5.48 1.42
N LYS A 202 13.63 -5.86 0.19
CA LYS A 202 14.42 -7.07 -0.13
C LYS A 202 13.84 -8.36 0.45
N TYR A 203 12.50 -8.48 0.46
CA TYR A 203 11.86 -9.73 0.86
C TYR A 203 11.99 -10.77 -0.24
N ALA A 204 12.05 -12.06 0.11
CA ALA A 204 11.92 -13.13 -0.86
C ALA A 204 10.49 -13.12 -1.44
N LEU A 205 10.35 -12.75 -2.72
CA LEU A 205 9.05 -12.64 -3.39
C LEU A 205 8.67 -13.98 -4.04
N PRO A 206 7.40 -14.40 -3.99
CA PRO A 206 6.93 -15.53 -4.80
C PRO A 206 7.11 -15.24 -6.30
N TYR A 207 7.47 -16.25 -7.09
CA TYR A 207 7.71 -16.08 -8.53
C TYR A 207 6.54 -15.45 -9.28
N ARG A 208 5.29 -15.79 -8.91
CA ARG A 208 4.10 -15.13 -9.48
C ARG A 208 4.13 -13.59 -9.33
N VAL A 209 4.66 -13.08 -8.23
CA VAL A 209 4.77 -11.63 -7.98
C VAL A 209 5.89 -11.04 -8.84
N VAL A 210 7.02 -11.74 -8.95
CA VAL A 210 8.13 -11.36 -9.84
C VAL A 210 7.63 -11.28 -11.28
N ASP A 211 6.93 -12.30 -11.75
CA ASP A 211 6.37 -12.37 -13.11
C ASP A 211 5.40 -11.21 -13.38
N ALA A 212 4.52 -10.90 -12.41
CA ALA A 212 3.60 -9.77 -12.53
C ALA A 212 4.32 -8.41 -12.58
N VAL A 213 5.41 -8.25 -11.83
CA VAL A 213 6.24 -7.04 -11.89
C VAL A 213 6.97 -6.93 -13.22
N VAL A 214 7.51 -8.04 -13.74
CA VAL A 214 8.10 -8.07 -15.10
C VAL A 214 7.05 -7.64 -16.12
N PHE A 215 5.86 -8.25 -16.09
CA PHE A 215 4.76 -7.91 -16.99
C PHE A 215 4.34 -6.44 -16.87
N HIS A 216 4.29 -5.91 -15.64
CA HIS A 216 4.05 -4.49 -15.39
C HIS A 216 5.04 -3.59 -16.12
N PHE A 217 6.33 -3.93 -16.15
CA PHE A 217 7.31 -3.13 -16.89
C PHE A 217 7.24 -3.35 -18.40
N LEU A 218 7.04 -4.58 -18.87
CA LEU A 218 6.97 -4.91 -20.29
C LEU A 218 5.79 -4.22 -21.01
N ARG A 219 4.67 -3.95 -20.31
CA ARG A 219 3.52 -3.23 -20.91
C ARG A 219 3.88 -1.85 -21.46
N PHE A 220 4.98 -1.24 -21.01
CA PHE A 220 5.43 0.07 -21.46
C PHE A 220 6.30 0.04 -22.73
N GLU A 221 6.60 -1.14 -23.27
CA GLU A 221 7.39 -1.28 -24.51
C GLU A 221 6.76 -0.50 -25.68
N ARG A 222 5.43 -0.54 -25.79
CA ARG A 222 4.66 0.16 -26.84
C ARG A 222 4.09 1.51 -26.40
N ASP A 223 4.33 1.92 -25.15
CA ASP A 223 3.88 3.23 -24.67
C ASP A 223 4.67 4.32 -25.40
N ARG A 224 4.03 5.34 -25.94
CA ARG A 224 4.71 6.45 -26.64
C ARG A 224 5.19 7.55 -25.70
N ARG A 225 4.72 7.57 -24.46
CA ARG A 225 5.05 8.61 -23.48
C ARG A 225 6.49 8.48 -23.01
N GLU A 226 7.11 9.61 -22.72
CA GLU A 226 8.36 9.64 -21.95
C GLU A 226 8.05 9.26 -20.50
N LEU A 227 8.74 8.24 -19.99
CA LEU A 227 8.53 7.75 -18.64
C LEU A 227 9.36 8.57 -17.65
N PRO A 228 8.81 8.88 -16.46
CA PRO A 228 9.53 9.67 -15.48
C PRO A 228 10.72 8.90 -14.91
N VAL A 229 11.72 9.63 -14.40
CA VAL A 229 12.92 9.06 -13.73
C VAL A 229 12.55 8.05 -12.65
N LEU A 230 11.45 8.27 -11.93
CA LEU A 230 10.95 7.37 -10.88
C LEU A 230 10.63 5.97 -11.40
N TRP A 231 10.15 5.85 -12.65
CA TRP A 231 9.90 4.55 -13.29
C TRP A 231 11.21 3.79 -13.52
N HIS A 232 12.22 4.46 -14.08
CA HIS A 232 13.54 3.87 -14.30
C HIS A 232 14.22 3.46 -12.99
N GLN A 233 14.08 4.27 -11.93
CA GLN A 233 14.59 3.95 -10.60
C GLN A 233 13.89 2.72 -9.99
N ALA A 234 12.57 2.59 -10.18
CA ALA A 234 11.83 1.42 -9.72
C ALA A 234 12.30 0.15 -10.45
N LEU A 235 12.47 0.21 -11.77
CA LEU A 235 13.00 -0.90 -12.57
C LEU A 235 14.43 -1.28 -12.17
N LEU A 236 15.32 -0.30 -11.98
CA LEU A 236 16.68 -0.56 -11.50
C LEU A 236 16.66 -1.26 -10.14
N THR A 237 15.86 -0.78 -9.20
CA THR A 237 15.77 -1.37 -7.86
C THR A 237 15.23 -2.79 -7.93
N PHE A 238 14.21 -3.04 -8.77
CA PHE A 238 13.71 -4.40 -9.01
C PHE A 238 14.81 -5.33 -9.51
N VAL A 239 15.53 -4.95 -10.58
CA VAL A 239 16.59 -5.77 -11.17
C VAL A 239 17.74 -5.99 -10.17
N GLN A 240 18.17 -4.97 -9.44
CA GLN A 240 19.24 -5.11 -8.44
C GLN A 240 18.92 -6.13 -7.34
N ARG A 241 17.63 -6.34 -7.03
CA ARG A 241 17.20 -7.25 -5.96
C ARG A 241 16.79 -8.62 -6.47
N TYR A 242 16.10 -8.67 -7.61
CA TYR A 242 15.37 -9.86 -8.07
C TYR A 242 15.87 -10.40 -9.40
N LYS A 243 17.02 -9.94 -9.92
CA LYS A 243 17.59 -10.46 -11.18
C LYS A 243 17.79 -11.99 -11.19
N GLY A 244 18.02 -12.60 -10.03
CA GLY A 244 18.14 -14.05 -9.90
C GLY A 244 16.81 -14.81 -9.95
N ASP A 245 15.71 -14.14 -9.67
CA ASP A 245 14.36 -14.74 -9.62
C ASP A 245 13.60 -14.61 -10.96
N VAL A 246 14.22 -13.96 -11.95
CA VAL A 246 13.67 -13.71 -13.29
C VAL A 246 14.11 -14.84 -14.23
N SER A 247 13.25 -15.25 -15.17
CA SER A 247 13.62 -16.25 -16.18
C SER A 247 14.50 -15.67 -17.30
N SER A 248 15.21 -16.52 -18.02
CA SER A 248 16.04 -16.15 -19.18
C SER A 248 15.24 -15.37 -20.23
N GLU A 249 14.02 -15.83 -20.56
CA GLU A 249 13.10 -15.15 -21.48
C GLU A 249 12.68 -13.76 -20.97
N GLN A 250 12.33 -13.66 -19.69
CA GLN A 250 11.95 -12.39 -19.08
C GLN A 250 13.12 -11.40 -19.05
N ARG A 251 14.34 -11.87 -18.76
CA ARG A 251 15.57 -11.07 -18.82
C ARG A 251 15.76 -10.49 -20.22
N GLU A 252 15.64 -11.30 -21.26
CA GLU A 252 15.75 -10.86 -22.65
C GLU A 252 14.68 -9.83 -23.02
N ALA A 253 13.43 -10.06 -22.60
CA ALA A 253 12.34 -9.11 -22.80
C ALA A 253 12.62 -7.76 -22.13
N LEU A 254 13.15 -7.76 -20.90
CA LEU A 254 13.57 -6.53 -20.21
C LEU A 254 14.73 -5.83 -20.92
N LEU A 255 15.70 -6.57 -21.46
CA LEU A 255 16.78 -5.99 -22.27
C LEU A 255 16.28 -5.34 -23.56
N ARG A 256 15.25 -5.93 -24.21
CA ARG A 256 14.56 -5.31 -25.36
C ARG A 256 13.83 -4.04 -24.93
N LEU A 257 13.11 -4.06 -23.81
CA LEU A 257 12.42 -2.88 -23.26
C LEU A 257 13.37 -1.68 -23.08
N LEU A 258 14.60 -1.90 -22.61
CA LEU A 258 15.60 -0.84 -22.43
C LEU A 258 16.05 -0.16 -23.73
N ARG A 259 15.81 -0.77 -24.91
CA ARG A 259 16.06 -0.14 -26.22
C ARG A 259 14.97 0.87 -26.57
N HIS A 260 13.73 0.59 -26.16
CA HIS A 260 12.58 1.46 -26.39
C HIS A 260 12.45 2.54 -25.30
N LYS A 261 12.75 2.19 -24.05
CA LYS A 261 12.67 3.08 -22.88
C LYS A 261 14.06 3.27 -22.27
N SER A 262 14.73 4.34 -22.69
CA SER A 262 16.10 4.64 -22.27
C SER A 262 16.19 5.90 -21.41
N HIS A 263 17.06 5.85 -20.40
CA HIS A 263 17.45 6.98 -19.56
C HIS A 263 18.98 7.05 -19.54
N PRO A 264 19.60 8.22 -19.83
CA PRO A 264 21.04 8.34 -20.09
C PRO A 264 21.94 7.73 -19.00
N LYS A 265 21.57 7.91 -17.72
CA LYS A 265 22.39 7.46 -16.58
C LYS A 265 21.96 6.12 -15.97
N ILE A 266 20.68 5.75 -16.11
CA ILE A 266 20.11 4.62 -15.34
C ILE A 266 20.05 3.35 -16.20
N THR A 267 19.67 3.48 -17.48
CA THR A 267 19.58 2.34 -18.39
C THR A 267 20.88 1.54 -18.53
N PRO A 268 22.08 2.17 -18.58
CA PRO A 268 23.33 1.43 -18.58
C PRO A 268 23.52 0.55 -17.33
N GLU A 269 23.12 1.04 -16.15
CA GLU A 269 23.19 0.26 -14.91
C GLU A 269 22.19 -0.91 -14.92
N ILE A 270 20.95 -0.68 -15.34
CA ILE A 270 19.95 -1.76 -15.46
C ILE A 270 20.45 -2.85 -16.39
N ARG A 271 21.01 -2.46 -17.55
CA ARG A 271 21.56 -3.41 -18.53
C ARG A 271 22.69 -4.23 -17.92
N ARG A 272 23.64 -3.59 -17.22
CA ARG A 272 24.75 -4.27 -16.55
C ARG A 272 24.24 -5.29 -15.54
N GLU A 273 23.26 -4.91 -14.72
CA GLU A 273 22.69 -5.83 -13.73
C GLU A 273 21.99 -7.02 -14.39
N LEU A 274 21.19 -6.80 -15.44
CA LEU A 274 20.53 -7.87 -16.20
C LEU A 274 21.54 -8.81 -16.90
N GLN A 275 22.61 -8.28 -17.48
CA GLN A 275 23.65 -9.11 -18.14
C GLN A 275 24.40 -9.99 -17.14
N SER A 276 24.54 -9.55 -15.90
CA SER A 276 25.15 -10.32 -14.82
C SER A 276 24.19 -11.30 -14.11
N ALA A 277 22.93 -11.36 -14.54
CA ALA A 277 21.91 -12.15 -13.89
C ALA A 277 22.05 -13.65 -14.23
N LYS A 278 22.12 -14.48 -13.19
CA LYS A 278 21.92 -15.93 -13.29
C LYS A 278 20.43 -16.20 -13.14
N CYS A 279 19.76 -16.64 -14.20
CA CYS A 279 18.30 -16.74 -14.20
C CYS A 279 17.83 -17.98 -13.42
N ARG A 280 16.59 -17.94 -12.92
CA ARG A 280 16.04 -19.04 -12.10
C ARG A 280 15.88 -20.38 -12.84
N ASP A 281 15.86 -20.33 -14.17
CA ASP A 281 15.69 -21.45 -15.10
C ASP A 281 17.02 -21.92 -15.73
N GLU A 282 18.13 -21.24 -15.44
CA GLU A 282 19.46 -21.70 -15.84
C GLU A 282 19.91 -22.75 -14.82
N GLU A 283 19.93 -24.04 -15.23
CA GLU A 283 20.47 -25.11 -14.41
C GLU A 283 21.92 -24.80 -14.03
N ALA A 284 22.23 -24.86 -12.73
CA ALA A 284 23.61 -24.83 -12.29
C ALA A 284 24.27 -26.09 -12.85
N THR A 285 25.11 -25.93 -13.86
CA THR A 285 25.96 -27.02 -14.36
C THR A 285 26.79 -27.47 -13.17
N GLU A 286 26.44 -28.61 -12.57
CA GLU A 286 27.31 -29.23 -11.57
C GLU A 286 28.65 -29.50 -12.27
N PRO A 287 29.79 -29.14 -11.67
CA PRO A 287 31.07 -29.52 -12.24
C PRO A 287 31.10 -31.04 -12.36
N GLU A 288 31.29 -31.55 -13.58
CA GLU A 288 31.40 -32.99 -13.83
C GLU A 288 32.38 -33.60 -12.81
N PRO A 289 32.03 -34.72 -12.15
CA PRO A 289 32.99 -35.40 -11.29
C PRO A 289 34.18 -35.77 -12.17
N GLN A 290 35.35 -35.21 -11.84
CA GLN A 290 36.62 -35.61 -12.43
C GLN A 290 36.75 -37.11 -12.20
N LEU A 291 36.60 -37.89 -13.27
CA LEU A 291 36.98 -39.28 -13.27
C LEU A 291 38.49 -39.30 -13.00
N ASP A 292 38.86 -39.66 -11.78
CA ASP A 292 40.24 -39.96 -11.41
C ASP A 292 40.74 -41.06 -12.35
N GLU A 293 41.47 -40.69 -13.39
CA GLU A 293 42.37 -41.58 -14.13
C GLU A 293 43.54 -41.95 -13.20
N HIS A 294 43.26 -42.75 -12.17
CA HIS A 294 44.31 -43.52 -11.53
C HIS A 294 44.64 -44.74 -12.39
N MET A 295 45.44 -44.44 -13.41
CA MET A 295 46.71 -45.09 -13.66
C MET A 295 46.65 -46.62 -13.80
N SER A 296 46.56 -47.03 -15.06
CA SER A 296 47.22 -48.25 -15.51
C SER A 296 48.70 -48.28 -15.09
N THR A 297 49.22 -49.50 -14.99
CA THR A 297 50.61 -49.95 -14.73
C THR A 297 50.99 -50.21 -13.28
N LEU A 298 51.04 -51.49 -12.89
CA LEU A 298 52.28 -52.27 -12.81
C LEU A 298 51.98 -53.73 -12.41
N ASP A 299 52.58 -54.64 -13.20
CA ASP A 299 52.86 -56.07 -13.02
C ASP A 299 51.74 -57.13 -12.93
#